data_AF-T0QCH5-F1
#
_entry.id   AF-T0QCH5-F1
#
_cell.length_a   1.000
_cell.length_b   1.000
_cell.length_c   1.000
_cell.angle_alpha   90.00
_cell.angle_beta   90.00
_cell.angle_gamma   90.00
#
_symmetry.space_group_name_H-M   'P 1'
#
loop_
_entity.id
_entity.type
_entity.pdbx_description
1 polymer ?
#
loop_
_entity_poly.entity_id
_entity_poly.type
_entity_poly.pdbx_seq_one_letter_code
_entity_poly.pdbx_strand_id
1 'polypeptide(L)'
;MMAHRYAGPRLQDATGIAAWTTQFLDEAAAVGLDKYFTVDEYADAASAALRVSTAKRHLIVSKAEAMEPEVPYNGLSPSEHRRATQARQTRVQDRVAAALAKEALAIGARDRRAAERYLLSAVDPCWHATLAAECGPYAKWKRLLATPSTPLPHIPALLDAMSITIHSDEDWATFARRLDGPANTYVDSIVAMGVAAAQGDTNAIVYSHSVGEKLRCMLLAHAMPPGMLDDSYRNEAQWSYEAFQEDLQTQWARRTETHLEEDQEMLLDGGGASYSTDDADGQDATTAVTLHNTEDEPMSHDAASSPTHRRAKERKKKSKLKLYCAYCHSKKHSDASCFHLAIAYRDKIVREGYTRPRGVPIPLLSDDLVESKRRFCTYCHSTKHSDSVCLQLVDDVRSGSVRSGYADPDGQLMPTPARVKTDDESKKTPKPLDTIVPKLELLASSLPSTAPDDSIQVMEPNEDNHDAATMDEDDDEEDEDDDVVITHVQEARNNKWSAAECHHLVALVIELGSAWGAVVSRGIAEKTLLPSRTPYGAKNQYARLVERGFAQKAVRSAMFTPAELAFLRTTYAKYGNRFGAIFSEGQAQGFFVSRTVTDIKEKVYRKRAAWATAATSSKYS
;
A
#
# COMPACT_ATOMS: atom_id res chain seq x y z
N MET A 1 -20.19 13.38 -9.17
CA MET A 1 -20.48 12.23 -10.06
C MET A 1 -20.65 11.02 -9.17
N MET A 2 -21.85 10.42 -9.17
CA MET A 2 -22.05 9.14 -8.50
C MET A 2 -21.15 8.09 -9.14
N ALA A 3 -20.55 7.21 -8.33
CA ALA A 3 -19.78 6.11 -8.87
C ALA A 3 -20.74 5.17 -9.60
N HIS A 4 -20.73 5.20 -10.93
CA HIS A 4 -21.51 4.27 -11.74
C HIS A 4 -21.02 2.86 -11.43
N ARG A 5 -21.91 2.02 -10.90
CA ARG A 5 -21.70 0.58 -10.78
C ARG A 5 -22.30 -0.07 -12.02
N TYR A 6 -21.66 -1.10 -12.52
CA TYR A 6 -22.21 -1.94 -13.57
C TYR A 6 -23.53 -2.55 -13.10
N ALA A 7 -24.57 -2.47 -13.94
CA ALA A 7 -25.93 -2.89 -13.59
C ALA A 7 -26.26 -4.29 -14.14
N GLY A 8 -25.54 -4.73 -15.18
CA GLY A 8 -25.68 -6.04 -15.78
C GLY A 8 -25.14 -7.22 -14.93
N PRO A 9 -25.19 -8.44 -15.50
CA PRO A 9 -24.72 -9.66 -14.85
C PRO A 9 -23.21 -9.66 -14.67
N ARG A 10 -22.75 -9.91 -13.45
CA ARG A 10 -21.31 -9.98 -13.16
C ARG A 10 -20.68 -11.21 -13.81
N LEU A 11 -19.49 -11.05 -14.38
CA LEU A 11 -18.69 -12.14 -14.93
C LEU A 11 -18.20 -13.05 -13.79
N GLN A 12 -18.72 -14.28 -13.73
CA GLN A 12 -18.34 -15.26 -12.70
C GLN A 12 -17.11 -16.09 -13.13
N ASP A 13 -17.12 -16.58 -14.37
CA ASP A 13 -16.08 -17.47 -14.89
C ASP A 13 -15.53 -17.00 -16.25
N ALA A 14 -14.43 -17.62 -16.68
CA ALA A 14 -13.75 -17.28 -17.93
C ALA A 14 -14.54 -17.74 -19.17
N THR A 15 -15.43 -18.73 -19.04
CA THR A 15 -16.24 -19.25 -20.15
C THR A 15 -17.29 -18.24 -20.61
N GLY A 16 -17.79 -17.41 -19.68
CA GLY A 16 -18.75 -16.35 -19.95
C GLY A 16 -18.18 -15.10 -20.61
N ILE A 17 -16.86 -14.97 -20.77
CA ILE A 17 -16.20 -13.73 -21.23
C ILE A 17 -16.75 -13.26 -22.59
N ALA A 18 -16.92 -14.17 -23.56
CA ALA A 18 -17.36 -13.81 -24.91
C ALA A 18 -18.77 -13.20 -24.92
N ALA A 19 -19.74 -13.83 -24.25
CA ALA A 19 -21.12 -13.35 -24.17
C ALA A 19 -21.23 -12.07 -23.31
N TRP A 20 -20.49 -12.03 -22.20
CA TRP A 20 -20.49 -10.90 -21.27
C TRP A 20 -19.87 -9.64 -21.88
N THR A 21 -18.83 -9.78 -22.71
CA THR A 21 -18.08 -8.65 -23.30
C THR A 21 -18.97 -7.69 -24.07
N THR A 22 -19.86 -8.21 -24.93
CA THR A 22 -20.76 -7.38 -25.73
C THR A 22 -21.68 -6.56 -24.84
N GLN A 23 -22.33 -7.21 -23.87
CA GLN A 23 -23.23 -6.54 -22.92
C GLN A 23 -22.50 -5.51 -22.05
N PHE A 24 -21.29 -5.84 -21.59
CA PHE A 24 -20.47 -4.92 -20.80
C PHE A 24 -20.12 -3.65 -21.59
N LEU A 25 -19.69 -3.80 -22.84
CA LEU A 25 -19.32 -2.67 -23.68
C LEU A 25 -20.54 -1.80 -24.04
N ASP A 26 -21.71 -2.40 -24.26
CA ASP A 26 -22.96 -1.66 -24.49
C ASP A 26 -23.35 -0.81 -23.27
N GLU A 27 -23.31 -1.38 -22.07
CA GLU A 27 -23.58 -0.62 -20.84
C GLU A 27 -22.49 0.43 -20.55
N ALA A 28 -21.23 0.11 -20.83
CA ALA A 28 -20.12 1.06 -20.70
C ALA A 28 -20.28 2.23 -21.68
N ALA A 29 -20.74 1.99 -22.91
CA ALA A 29 -21.02 3.03 -23.89
C ALA A 29 -22.18 3.94 -23.43
N ALA A 30 -23.23 3.38 -22.82
CA ALA A 30 -24.33 4.14 -22.26
C ALA A 30 -23.90 5.13 -21.15
N VAL A 31 -22.81 4.83 -20.43
CA VAL A 31 -22.21 5.73 -19.42
C VAL A 31 -20.99 6.51 -19.94
N GLY A 32 -20.63 6.37 -21.23
CA GLY A 32 -19.51 7.07 -21.86
C GLY A 32 -18.12 6.60 -21.41
N LEU A 33 -17.99 5.31 -21.03
CA LEU A 33 -16.74 4.69 -20.57
C LEU A 33 -16.15 3.67 -21.55
N ASP A 34 -16.85 3.30 -22.62
CA ASP A 34 -16.46 2.28 -23.62
C ASP A 34 -15.04 2.50 -24.18
N LYS A 35 -14.71 3.75 -24.53
CA LYS A 35 -13.40 4.09 -25.12
C LYS A 35 -12.21 3.79 -24.20
N TYR A 36 -12.41 3.78 -22.89
CA TYR A 36 -11.37 3.39 -21.92
C TYR A 36 -11.02 1.90 -21.97
N PHE A 37 -11.87 1.07 -22.59
CA PHE A 37 -11.67 -0.37 -22.74
C PHE A 37 -11.28 -0.76 -24.17
N THR A 38 -11.64 0.05 -25.17
CA THR A 38 -11.42 -0.28 -26.59
C THR A 38 -10.21 0.40 -27.22
N VAL A 39 -9.76 1.54 -26.69
CA VAL A 39 -8.62 2.30 -27.22
C VAL A 39 -7.47 2.30 -26.23
N ASP A 40 -6.30 1.87 -26.69
CA ASP A 40 -5.09 1.88 -25.86
C ASP A 40 -4.71 3.33 -25.50
N GLU A 41 -4.29 3.50 -24.25
CA GLU A 41 -3.93 4.80 -23.67
C GLU A 41 -4.99 5.92 -23.86
N TYR A 42 -6.28 5.56 -23.97
CA TYR A 42 -7.34 6.54 -24.20
C TYR A 42 -7.26 7.72 -23.22
N ALA A 43 -7.05 8.92 -23.80
CA ALA A 43 -6.97 10.18 -23.09
C ALA A 43 -8.01 11.13 -23.68
N ASP A 44 -9.11 11.32 -22.96
CA ASP A 44 -10.16 12.26 -23.33
C ASP A 44 -9.77 13.72 -23.02
N ALA A 45 -8.56 14.16 -23.38
CA ALA A 45 -8.06 15.48 -23.01
C ALA A 45 -8.91 16.60 -23.62
N ALA A 46 -9.32 16.45 -24.89
CA ALA A 46 -10.13 17.42 -25.60
C ALA A 46 -11.54 17.55 -24.98
N SER A 47 -12.24 16.44 -24.74
CA SER A 47 -13.58 16.51 -24.15
C SER A 47 -13.54 16.76 -22.64
N ALA A 48 -12.46 16.42 -21.94
CA ALA A 48 -12.24 16.81 -20.55
C ALA A 48 -12.15 18.34 -20.39
N ALA A 49 -11.47 19.04 -21.30
CA ALA A 49 -11.44 20.51 -21.29
C ALA A 49 -12.83 21.12 -21.50
N LEU A 50 -13.65 20.52 -22.37
CA LEU A 50 -15.05 20.92 -22.58
C LEU A 50 -15.94 20.67 -21.35
N ARG A 51 -15.61 19.67 -20.52
CA ARG A 51 -16.35 19.33 -19.29
C ARG A 51 -15.98 20.18 -18.08
N VAL A 52 -14.98 21.05 -18.16
CA VAL A 52 -14.73 22.04 -17.10
C VAL A 52 -15.92 22.99 -17.04
N SER A 53 -16.67 22.95 -15.94
CA SER A 53 -17.90 23.73 -15.77
C SER A 53 -17.64 25.24 -15.93
N THR A 54 -18.64 25.96 -16.43
CA THR A 54 -18.57 27.43 -16.62
C THR A 54 -18.16 28.14 -15.33
N ALA A 55 -18.74 27.75 -14.19
CA ALA A 55 -18.38 28.31 -12.87
C ALA A 55 -16.89 28.07 -12.52
N LYS A 56 -16.38 26.86 -12.78
CA LYS A 56 -14.96 26.55 -12.53
C LYS A 56 -14.05 27.33 -13.48
N ARG A 57 -14.44 27.53 -14.74
CA ARG A 57 -13.71 28.38 -15.69
C ARG A 57 -13.63 29.82 -15.20
N HIS A 58 -14.75 30.40 -14.75
CA HIS A 58 -14.76 31.75 -14.17
C HIS A 58 -13.85 31.86 -12.94
N LEU A 59 -13.87 30.86 -12.06
CA LEU A 59 -12.96 30.83 -10.90
C LEU A 59 -11.49 30.78 -11.32
N ILE A 60 -11.16 29.98 -12.34
CA ILE A 60 -9.79 29.91 -12.90
C ILE A 60 -9.37 31.27 -13.48
N VAL A 61 -10.26 31.93 -14.23
CA VAL A 61 -10.01 33.27 -14.81
C VAL A 61 -9.79 34.30 -13.70
N SER A 62 -10.70 34.39 -12.74
CA SER A 62 -10.61 35.33 -11.62
C SER A 62 -9.34 35.12 -10.80
N LYS A 63 -8.94 33.87 -10.53
CA LYS A 63 -7.66 33.58 -9.85
C LYS A 63 -6.45 33.97 -10.69
N ALA A 64 -6.47 33.72 -11.99
CA ALA A 64 -5.37 34.12 -12.88
C ALA A 64 -5.23 35.64 -12.96
N GLU A 65 -6.33 36.38 -12.99
CA GLU A 65 -6.34 37.85 -12.94
C GLU A 65 -5.80 38.38 -11.61
N ALA A 66 -6.20 37.80 -10.48
CA ALA A 66 -5.73 38.22 -9.15
C ALA A 66 -4.24 37.94 -8.90
N MET A 67 -3.67 36.93 -9.58
CA MET A 67 -2.25 36.60 -9.48
C MET A 67 -1.34 37.52 -10.31
N GLU A 68 -1.90 38.30 -11.24
CA GLU A 68 -1.13 39.20 -12.08
C GLU A 68 -1.25 40.65 -11.58
N PRO A 69 -0.14 41.29 -11.17
CA PRO A 69 -0.18 42.63 -10.60
C PRO A 69 -0.83 43.62 -11.58
N GLU A 70 -1.56 44.60 -11.04
CA GLU A 70 -2.15 45.66 -11.84
C GLU A 70 -1.05 46.52 -12.48
N VAL A 71 -1.31 46.99 -13.71
CA VAL A 71 -0.38 47.89 -14.39
C VAL A 71 -0.51 49.27 -13.76
N PRO A 72 0.55 49.85 -13.19
CA PRO A 72 0.47 51.17 -12.59
C PRO A 72 0.10 52.20 -13.65
N TYR A 73 -0.90 53.02 -13.35
CA TYR A 73 -1.31 54.12 -14.23
C TYR A 73 -0.32 55.29 -14.18
N ASN A 74 0.35 55.46 -13.04
CA ASN A 74 1.27 56.56 -12.80
C ASN A 74 2.67 56.22 -13.33
N GLY A 75 3.26 57.15 -14.08
CA GLY A 75 4.65 57.05 -14.53
C GLY A 75 4.89 56.38 -15.88
N LEU A 76 3.84 55.87 -16.54
CA LEU A 76 3.93 55.31 -17.90
C LEU A 76 3.28 56.24 -18.93
N SER A 77 3.87 56.35 -20.12
CA SER A 77 3.17 56.99 -21.24
C SER A 77 1.94 56.18 -21.67
N PRO A 78 0.94 56.78 -22.34
CA PRO A 78 -0.24 56.04 -22.82
C PRO A 78 0.09 54.84 -23.71
N SER A 79 1.19 54.91 -24.47
CA SER A 79 1.65 53.82 -25.32
C SER A 79 2.24 52.66 -24.51
N GLU A 80 3.03 52.97 -23.49
CA GLU A 80 3.62 51.99 -22.57
C GLU A 80 2.58 51.32 -21.70
N HIS A 81 1.62 52.09 -21.19
CA HIS A 81 0.50 51.54 -20.43
C HIS A 81 -0.27 50.51 -21.28
N ARG A 82 -0.61 50.82 -22.54
CA ARG A 82 -1.27 49.86 -23.45
C ARG A 82 -0.45 48.59 -23.66
N ARG A 83 0.87 48.72 -23.91
CA ARG A 83 1.77 47.55 -24.06
C ARG A 83 1.83 46.71 -22.79
N ALA A 84 1.94 47.35 -21.62
CA ALA A 84 1.96 46.68 -20.33
C ALA A 84 0.63 45.98 -20.02
N THR A 85 -0.52 46.62 -20.32
CA THR A 85 -1.84 46.00 -20.19
C THR A 85 -1.98 44.79 -21.11
N GLN A 86 -1.54 44.89 -22.36
CA GLN A 86 -1.56 43.77 -23.30
C GLN A 86 -0.67 42.62 -22.83
N ALA A 87 0.55 42.91 -22.39
CA ALA A 87 1.46 41.91 -21.84
C ALA A 87 0.88 41.23 -20.59
N ARG A 88 0.22 41.99 -19.70
CA ARG A 88 -0.52 41.43 -18.56
C ARG A 88 -1.63 40.50 -19.03
N GLN A 89 -2.44 40.91 -20.01
CA GLN A 89 -3.54 40.10 -20.53
C GLN A 89 -3.05 38.77 -21.12
N THR A 90 -1.93 38.79 -21.86
CA THR A 90 -1.30 37.56 -22.37
C THR A 90 -0.87 36.64 -21.24
N ARG A 91 -0.21 37.15 -20.19
CA ARG A 91 0.17 36.34 -19.03
C ARG A 91 -1.03 35.75 -18.29
N VAL A 92 -2.12 36.51 -18.14
CA VAL A 92 -3.38 36.00 -17.58
C VAL A 92 -3.91 34.86 -18.44
N GLN A 93 -3.96 35.03 -19.76
CA GLN A 93 -4.42 33.99 -20.70
C GLN A 93 -3.56 32.72 -20.61
N ASP A 94 -2.24 32.85 -20.53
CA ASP A 94 -1.31 31.72 -20.38
C ASP A 94 -1.58 30.95 -19.09
N ARG A 95 -1.79 31.66 -17.98
CA ARG A 95 -2.17 31.05 -16.69
C ARG A 95 -3.52 30.35 -16.75
N VAL A 96 -4.51 30.94 -17.41
CA VAL A 96 -5.83 30.33 -17.62
C VAL A 96 -5.69 29.05 -18.43
N ALA A 97 -4.95 29.08 -19.54
CA ALA A 97 -4.72 27.91 -20.38
C ALA A 97 -4.02 26.78 -19.61
N ALA A 98 -2.96 27.09 -18.86
CA ALA A 98 -2.25 26.11 -18.03
C ALA A 98 -3.15 25.51 -16.93
N ALA A 99 -3.96 26.33 -16.26
CA ALA A 99 -4.89 25.88 -15.23
C ALA A 99 -6.02 25.01 -15.80
N LEU A 100 -6.56 25.35 -16.97
CA LEU A 100 -7.56 24.54 -17.67
C LEU A 100 -6.98 23.20 -18.12
N ALA A 101 -5.76 23.18 -18.65
CA ALA A 101 -5.08 21.94 -19.01
C ALA A 101 -4.89 21.02 -17.79
N LYS A 102 -4.50 21.59 -16.64
CA LYS A 102 -4.37 20.86 -15.38
C LYS A 102 -5.71 20.30 -14.88
N GLU A 103 -6.79 21.08 -14.96
CA GLU A 103 -8.13 20.60 -14.58
C GLU A 103 -8.62 19.50 -15.54
N ALA A 104 -8.38 19.64 -16.84
CA ALA A 104 -8.72 18.62 -17.84
C ALA A 104 -7.99 17.30 -17.56
N LEU A 105 -6.68 17.34 -17.25
CA LEU A 105 -5.93 16.16 -16.81
C LEU A 105 -6.53 15.53 -15.53
N ALA A 106 -6.94 16.36 -14.57
CA ALA A 106 -7.57 15.88 -13.33
C ALA A 106 -8.95 15.26 -13.57
N ILE A 107 -9.71 15.75 -14.55
CA ILE A 107 -10.97 15.13 -15.01
C ILE A 107 -10.66 13.76 -15.65
N GLY A 108 -9.74 13.70 -16.61
CA GLY A 108 -9.36 12.44 -17.27
C GLY A 108 -8.86 11.37 -16.27
N ALA A 109 -8.08 11.76 -15.27
CA ALA A 109 -7.65 10.85 -14.21
C ALA A 109 -8.81 10.34 -13.33
N ARG A 110 -9.84 11.15 -13.10
CA ARG A 110 -11.06 10.73 -12.38
C ARG A 110 -11.88 9.74 -13.20
N ASP A 111 -12.03 9.99 -14.49
CA ASP A 111 -12.77 9.12 -15.40
C ASP A 111 -12.07 7.77 -15.57
N ARG A 112 -10.74 7.76 -15.70
CA ARG A 112 -9.95 6.51 -15.73
C ARG A 112 -10.19 5.65 -14.49
N ARG A 113 -10.16 6.25 -13.30
CA ARG A 113 -10.51 5.56 -12.04
C ARG A 113 -11.99 5.17 -11.96
N ALA A 114 -12.87 5.88 -12.66
CA ALA A 114 -14.28 5.50 -12.76
C ALA A 114 -14.43 4.26 -13.64
N ALA A 115 -13.78 4.22 -14.81
CA ALA A 115 -13.72 3.05 -15.70
C ALA A 115 -13.14 1.82 -15.00
N GLU A 116 -12.04 1.96 -14.24
CA GLU A 116 -11.48 0.84 -13.46
C GLU A 116 -12.46 0.30 -12.42
N ARG A 117 -13.10 1.18 -11.64
CA ARG A 117 -14.11 0.77 -10.66
C ARG A 117 -15.34 0.16 -11.31
N TYR A 118 -15.73 0.66 -12.48
CA TYR A 118 -16.82 0.13 -13.28
C TYR A 118 -16.52 -1.32 -13.71
N LEU A 119 -15.34 -1.56 -14.30
CA LEU A 119 -14.87 -2.90 -14.66
C LEU A 119 -14.80 -3.84 -13.44
N LEU A 120 -14.20 -3.39 -12.34
CA LEU A 120 -14.09 -4.20 -11.12
C LEU A 120 -15.46 -4.53 -10.50
N SER A 121 -16.46 -3.66 -10.67
CA SER A 121 -17.83 -3.95 -10.24
C SER A 121 -18.53 -4.99 -11.12
N ALA A 122 -18.09 -5.12 -12.37
CA ALA A 122 -18.67 -5.99 -13.38
C ALA A 122 -18.10 -7.42 -13.38
N VAL A 123 -17.01 -7.66 -12.64
CA VAL A 123 -16.39 -8.99 -12.50
C VAL A 123 -16.51 -9.51 -11.07
N ASP A 124 -16.48 -10.83 -10.88
CA ASP A 124 -16.47 -11.47 -9.56
C ASP A 124 -15.19 -11.08 -8.76
N PRO A 125 -15.24 -10.95 -7.41
CA PRO A 125 -14.08 -10.56 -6.61
C PRO A 125 -12.85 -11.46 -6.76
N CYS A 126 -13.00 -12.74 -7.15
CA CYS A 126 -11.85 -13.62 -7.37
C CYS A 126 -10.90 -13.10 -8.47
N TRP A 127 -11.40 -12.28 -9.41
CA TRP A 127 -10.62 -11.65 -10.47
C TRP A 127 -9.82 -10.43 -10.01
N HIS A 128 -10.16 -9.84 -8.85
CA HIS A 128 -9.60 -8.54 -8.44
C HIS A 128 -8.09 -8.60 -8.23
N ALA A 129 -7.58 -9.69 -7.64
CA ALA A 129 -6.14 -9.86 -7.43
C ALA A 129 -5.36 -9.92 -8.76
N THR A 130 -5.86 -10.69 -9.73
CA THR A 130 -5.26 -10.81 -11.07
C THR A 130 -5.29 -9.49 -11.82
N LEU A 131 -6.40 -8.75 -11.75
CA LEU A 131 -6.55 -7.46 -12.43
C LEU A 131 -5.80 -6.33 -11.71
N ALA A 132 -5.55 -6.43 -10.40
CA ALA A 132 -4.86 -5.40 -9.63
C ALA A 132 -3.43 -5.13 -10.11
N ALA A 133 -2.75 -6.15 -10.65
CA ALA A 133 -1.40 -6.02 -11.20
C ALA A 133 -1.31 -5.11 -12.43
N GLU A 134 -2.39 -4.98 -13.18
CA GLU A 134 -2.44 -4.20 -14.42
C GLU A 134 -2.69 -2.70 -14.15
N CYS A 135 -1.98 -1.85 -14.89
CA CYS A 135 -2.10 -0.39 -14.79
C CYS A 135 -3.10 0.16 -15.82
N GLY A 136 -4.22 0.71 -15.35
CA GLY A 136 -5.23 1.32 -16.22
C GLY A 136 -6.39 0.38 -16.61
N PRO A 137 -7.51 0.94 -17.07
CA PRO A 137 -8.70 0.17 -17.46
C PRO A 137 -8.48 -0.69 -18.71
N TYR A 138 -7.77 -0.17 -19.72
CA TYR A 138 -7.48 -0.90 -20.96
C TYR A 138 -6.60 -2.14 -20.71
N ALA A 139 -5.53 -2.00 -19.92
CA ALA A 139 -4.65 -3.13 -19.58
C ALA A 139 -5.41 -4.22 -18.79
N LYS A 140 -6.22 -3.82 -17.80
CA LYS A 140 -7.11 -4.74 -17.06
C LYS A 140 -8.09 -5.46 -18.00
N TRP A 141 -8.70 -4.71 -18.92
CA TRP A 141 -9.62 -5.25 -19.92
C TRP A 141 -8.94 -6.27 -20.84
N LYS A 142 -7.78 -5.92 -21.40
CA LYS A 142 -6.98 -6.81 -22.24
C LYS A 142 -6.54 -8.07 -21.49
N ARG A 143 -6.12 -7.94 -20.23
CA ARG A 143 -5.76 -9.08 -19.36
C ARG A 143 -6.95 -10.00 -19.11
N LEU A 144 -8.14 -9.43 -18.88
CA LEU A 144 -9.37 -10.18 -18.72
C LEU A 144 -9.67 -10.99 -20.00
N LEU A 145 -9.65 -10.35 -21.17
CA LEU A 145 -9.88 -11.02 -22.46
C LEU A 145 -8.81 -12.06 -22.83
N ALA A 146 -7.59 -11.88 -22.35
CA ALA A 146 -6.50 -12.83 -22.54
C ALA A 146 -6.55 -14.00 -21.54
N THR A 147 -7.45 -13.97 -20.55
CA THR A 147 -7.59 -15.09 -19.63
C THR A 147 -8.23 -16.25 -20.38
N PRO A 148 -7.56 -17.42 -20.48
CA PRO A 148 -8.11 -18.55 -21.21
C PRO A 148 -9.50 -18.89 -20.69
N SER A 149 -10.49 -18.84 -21.58
CA SER A 149 -11.90 -19.10 -21.25
C SER A 149 -12.12 -20.52 -20.73
N THR A 150 -11.22 -21.45 -21.05
CA THR A 150 -11.16 -22.78 -20.48
C THR A 150 -10.32 -22.74 -19.20
N PRO A 151 -10.90 -22.92 -17.99
CA PRO A 151 -10.09 -23.47 -16.90
C PRO A 151 -9.48 -24.75 -17.47
N LEU A 152 -8.15 -24.86 -17.53
CA LEU A 152 -7.47 -26.07 -18.03
C LEU A 152 -7.94 -27.21 -17.12
N PRO A 153 -9.00 -27.97 -17.49
CA PRO A 153 -9.64 -28.90 -16.56
C PRO A 153 -8.72 -30.10 -16.30
N HIS A 154 -7.63 -30.14 -17.05
CA HIS A 154 -6.64 -31.18 -17.10
C HIS A 154 -5.50 -30.95 -16.09
N ILE A 155 -5.28 -29.75 -15.52
CA ILE A 155 -4.17 -29.57 -14.56
C ILE A 155 -4.34 -30.45 -13.30
N PRO A 156 -5.51 -30.50 -12.63
CA PRO A 156 -5.70 -31.42 -11.51
C PRO A 156 -5.50 -32.89 -11.91
N ALA A 157 -6.06 -33.29 -13.06
CA ALA A 157 -5.90 -34.65 -13.59
C ALA A 157 -4.43 -35.00 -13.89
N LEU A 158 -3.62 -34.04 -14.35
CA LEU A 158 -2.18 -34.22 -14.54
C LEU A 158 -1.47 -34.43 -13.20
N LEU A 159 -1.75 -33.57 -12.21
CA LEU A 159 -1.12 -33.68 -10.89
C LEU A 159 -1.49 -35.00 -10.21
N ASP A 160 -2.74 -35.42 -10.33
CA ASP A 160 -3.20 -36.73 -9.86
C ASP A 160 -2.45 -37.86 -10.58
N ALA A 161 -2.37 -37.84 -11.91
CA ALA A 161 -1.64 -38.83 -12.70
C ALA A 161 -0.15 -38.90 -12.32
N MET A 162 0.51 -37.75 -12.14
CA MET A 162 1.93 -37.67 -11.75
C MET A 162 2.19 -38.12 -10.32
N SER A 163 1.18 -38.12 -9.44
CA SER A 163 1.33 -38.59 -8.07
C SER A 163 1.21 -40.11 -7.92
N ILE A 164 0.78 -40.80 -8.98
CA ILE A 164 0.58 -42.25 -8.95
C ILE A 164 1.89 -42.95 -9.30
N THR A 165 2.37 -43.76 -8.36
CA THR A 165 3.46 -44.72 -8.56
C THR A 165 2.96 -46.12 -8.26
N ILE A 166 3.48 -47.14 -8.97
CA ILE A 166 3.20 -48.55 -8.68
C ILE A 166 3.91 -48.98 -7.39
N HIS A 167 3.19 -49.67 -6.51
CA HIS A 167 3.78 -50.26 -5.30
C HIS A 167 4.26 -51.69 -5.54
N SER A 168 5.25 -52.15 -4.78
CA SER A 168 5.85 -53.49 -4.95
C SER A 168 4.87 -54.64 -4.71
N ASP A 169 3.82 -54.41 -3.93
CA ASP A 169 2.77 -55.37 -3.58
C ASP A 169 1.47 -55.19 -4.37
N GLU A 170 1.40 -54.16 -5.23
CA GLU A 170 0.21 -53.84 -6.02
C GLU A 170 0.16 -54.71 -7.28
N ASP A 171 -0.99 -55.31 -7.55
CA ASP A 171 -1.21 -56.02 -8.82
C ASP A 171 -1.35 -55.02 -9.98
N TRP A 172 -0.88 -55.42 -11.15
CA TRP A 172 -0.85 -54.56 -12.34
C TRP A 172 -2.23 -53.99 -12.72
N ALA A 173 -3.29 -54.79 -12.58
CA ALA A 173 -4.64 -54.37 -12.99
C ALA A 173 -5.21 -53.29 -12.06
N THR A 174 -4.89 -53.36 -10.77
CA THR A 174 -5.24 -52.30 -9.80
C THR A 174 -4.46 -51.03 -10.08
N PHE A 175 -3.15 -51.14 -10.30
CA PHE A 175 -2.29 -50.01 -10.65
C PHE A 175 -2.77 -49.30 -11.93
N ALA A 176 -2.96 -50.05 -13.03
CA ALA A 176 -3.37 -49.51 -14.32
C ALA A 176 -4.68 -48.72 -14.20
N ARG A 177 -5.68 -49.27 -13.51
CA ARG A 177 -6.97 -48.60 -13.30
C ARG A 177 -6.84 -47.27 -12.55
N ARG A 178 -5.92 -47.20 -11.59
CA ARG A 178 -5.66 -46.01 -10.78
C ARG A 178 -5.03 -44.91 -11.63
N LEU A 179 -4.09 -45.27 -12.50
CA LEU A 179 -3.40 -44.35 -13.42
C LEU A 179 -4.26 -43.91 -14.61
N ASP A 180 -4.94 -44.86 -15.27
CA ASP A 180 -5.63 -44.65 -16.54
C ASP A 180 -6.72 -43.56 -16.44
N GLY A 181 -7.45 -43.49 -15.32
CA GLY A 181 -8.50 -42.49 -15.13
C GLY A 181 -7.99 -41.04 -15.23
N PRO A 182 -7.10 -40.61 -14.31
CA PRO A 182 -6.49 -39.29 -14.35
C PRO A 182 -5.67 -39.02 -15.63
N ALA A 183 -4.88 -40.01 -16.08
CA ALA A 183 -4.04 -39.86 -17.28
C ALA A 183 -4.89 -39.64 -18.55
N ASN A 184 -5.94 -40.44 -18.77
CA ASN A 184 -6.84 -40.27 -19.92
C ASN A 184 -7.62 -38.96 -19.82
N THR A 185 -8.10 -38.58 -18.63
CA THR A 185 -8.78 -37.30 -18.43
C THR A 185 -7.90 -36.11 -18.84
N TYR A 186 -6.62 -36.13 -18.45
CA TYR A 186 -5.66 -35.12 -18.86
C TYR A 186 -5.38 -35.14 -20.37
N VAL A 187 -5.03 -36.31 -20.90
CA VAL A 187 -4.61 -36.46 -22.30
C VAL A 187 -5.76 -36.18 -23.27
N ASP A 188 -6.95 -36.73 -23.02
CA ASP A 188 -8.11 -36.52 -23.89
C ASP A 188 -8.53 -35.06 -23.92
N SER A 189 -8.36 -34.33 -22.81
CA SER A 189 -8.57 -32.88 -22.80
C SER A 189 -7.61 -32.15 -23.74
N ILE A 190 -6.34 -32.55 -23.80
CA ILE A 190 -5.35 -31.97 -24.72
C ILE A 190 -5.63 -32.35 -26.16
N VAL A 191 -5.94 -33.63 -26.42
CA VAL A 191 -6.28 -34.13 -27.75
C VAL A 191 -7.53 -33.42 -28.27
N ALA A 192 -8.58 -33.28 -27.45
CA ALA A 192 -9.80 -32.57 -27.82
C ALA A 192 -9.53 -31.11 -28.20
N MET A 193 -8.65 -30.41 -27.47
CA MET A 193 -8.23 -29.04 -27.83
C MET A 193 -7.47 -29.02 -29.17
N GLY A 194 -6.55 -29.96 -29.40
CA GLY A 194 -5.81 -30.08 -30.66
C GLY A 194 -6.73 -30.38 -31.86
N VAL A 195 -7.67 -31.31 -31.68
CA VAL A 195 -8.68 -31.68 -32.70
C VAL A 195 -9.60 -30.50 -33.01
N ALA A 196 -10.07 -29.76 -31.99
CA ALA A 196 -10.87 -28.55 -32.20
C ALA A 196 -10.08 -27.47 -32.96
N ALA A 197 -8.80 -27.28 -32.65
CA ALA A 197 -7.93 -26.33 -33.32
C ALA A 197 -7.58 -26.73 -34.77
N ALA A 198 -7.56 -28.02 -35.07
CA ALA A 198 -7.25 -28.56 -36.40
C ALA A 198 -8.32 -28.25 -37.46
N GLN A 199 -9.52 -27.81 -37.07
CA GLN A 199 -10.61 -27.42 -37.99
C GLN A 199 -10.92 -28.47 -39.09
N GLY A 200 -10.73 -29.76 -38.79
CA GLY A 200 -10.99 -30.86 -39.72
C GLY A 200 -9.80 -31.33 -40.56
N ASP A 201 -8.59 -30.79 -40.37
CA ASP A 201 -7.37 -31.34 -41.01
C ASP A 201 -7.04 -32.73 -40.43
N THR A 202 -7.22 -33.77 -41.25
CA THR A 202 -6.96 -35.16 -40.90
C THR A 202 -5.54 -35.40 -40.39
N ASN A 203 -4.52 -34.75 -40.97
CA ASN A 203 -3.13 -34.96 -40.55
C ASN A 203 -2.87 -34.36 -39.17
N ALA A 204 -3.43 -33.18 -38.89
CA ALA A 204 -3.33 -32.54 -37.59
C ALA A 204 -4.11 -33.30 -36.51
N ILE A 205 -5.25 -33.90 -36.86
CA ILE A 205 -6.00 -34.80 -35.97
C ILE A 205 -5.17 -36.05 -35.65
N VAL A 206 -4.63 -36.73 -36.66
CA VAL A 206 -3.76 -37.91 -36.48
C VAL A 206 -2.54 -37.56 -35.62
N TYR A 207 -1.92 -36.42 -35.86
CA TYR A 207 -0.80 -35.93 -35.05
C TYR A 207 -1.23 -35.69 -33.60
N SER A 208 -2.38 -35.06 -33.36
CA SER A 208 -2.90 -34.82 -32.00
C SER A 208 -3.11 -36.12 -31.23
N HIS A 209 -3.68 -37.15 -31.87
CA HIS A 209 -3.80 -38.48 -31.28
C HIS A 209 -2.44 -39.13 -31.00
N SER A 210 -1.48 -39.04 -31.92
CA SER A 210 -0.12 -39.56 -31.71
C SER A 210 0.60 -38.89 -30.54
N VAL A 211 0.44 -37.57 -30.37
CA VAL A 211 0.94 -36.84 -29.20
C VAL A 211 0.25 -37.31 -27.92
N GLY A 212 -1.06 -37.59 -27.98
CA GLY A 212 -1.81 -38.15 -26.86
C GLY A 212 -1.26 -39.49 -26.39
N GLU A 213 -1.05 -40.44 -27.32
CA GLU A 213 -0.44 -41.74 -27.02
C GLU A 213 0.93 -41.59 -26.36
N LYS A 214 1.79 -40.72 -26.89
CA LYS A 214 3.11 -40.43 -26.30
C LYS A 214 3.01 -39.90 -24.87
N LEU A 215 2.07 -38.99 -24.61
CA LEU A 215 1.86 -38.44 -23.27
C LEU A 215 1.42 -39.54 -22.28
N ARG A 216 0.54 -40.45 -22.71
CA ARG A 216 0.15 -41.60 -21.87
C ARG A 216 1.34 -42.50 -21.55
N CYS A 217 2.15 -42.86 -22.55
CA CYS A 217 3.37 -43.63 -22.34
C CYS A 217 4.33 -42.95 -21.36
N MET A 218 4.52 -41.63 -21.47
CA MET A 218 5.39 -40.88 -20.54
C MET A 218 4.84 -40.85 -19.11
N LEU A 219 3.52 -40.70 -18.93
CA LEU A 219 2.89 -40.76 -17.60
C LEU A 219 3.01 -42.16 -16.99
N LEU A 220 2.79 -43.20 -17.79
CA LEU A 220 2.99 -44.59 -17.35
C LEU A 220 4.45 -44.86 -16.98
N ALA A 221 5.40 -44.42 -17.80
CA ALA A 221 6.82 -44.52 -17.50
C ALA A 221 7.19 -43.78 -16.20
N HIS A 222 6.61 -42.60 -15.95
CA HIS A 222 6.84 -41.84 -14.71
C HIS A 222 6.36 -42.59 -13.46
N ALA A 223 5.27 -43.34 -13.59
CA ALA A 223 4.69 -44.12 -12.51
C ALA A 223 5.48 -45.40 -12.17
N MET A 224 6.46 -45.79 -13.00
CA MET A 224 7.28 -46.98 -12.80
C MET A 224 8.49 -46.73 -11.87
N PRO A 225 8.97 -47.72 -11.11
CA PRO A 225 10.12 -47.57 -10.25
C PRO A 225 11.42 -47.38 -11.06
N PRO A 226 12.42 -46.66 -10.53
CA PRO A 226 13.73 -46.54 -11.17
C PRO A 226 14.34 -47.91 -11.46
N GLY A 227 14.77 -48.14 -12.71
CA GLY A 227 15.38 -49.40 -13.15
C GLY A 227 14.40 -50.46 -13.66
N MET A 228 13.09 -50.20 -13.67
CA MET A 228 12.15 -51.04 -14.41
C MET A 228 12.12 -50.70 -15.91
N LEU A 229 12.46 -49.47 -16.27
CA LEU A 229 12.50 -49.03 -17.66
C LEU A 229 13.89 -49.30 -18.26
N ASP A 230 13.94 -50.14 -19.30
CA ASP A 230 15.14 -50.37 -20.11
C ASP A 230 15.35 -49.24 -21.13
N ASP A 231 16.58 -48.83 -21.44
CA ASP A 231 16.87 -47.75 -22.39
C ASP A 231 16.26 -47.98 -23.80
N SER A 232 15.86 -49.22 -24.11
CA SER A 232 15.19 -49.62 -25.34
C SER A 232 13.86 -48.88 -25.60
N TYR A 233 13.09 -48.49 -24.57
CA TYR A 233 11.78 -47.82 -24.78
C TYR A 233 11.91 -46.45 -25.46
N ARG A 234 13.09 -45.83 -25.43
CA ARG A 234 13.32 -44.51 -26.05
C ARG A 234 13.44 -44.56 -27.57
N ASN A 235 13.67 -45.74 -28.14
CA ASN A 235 14.01 -45.92 -29.56
C ASN A 235 12.87 -46.51 -30.40
N GLU A 236 11.70 -46.80 -29.81
CA GLU A 236 10.59 -47.35 -30.59
C GLU A 236 9.96 -46.29 -31.49
N ALA A 237 9.89 -46.61 -32.79
CA ALA A 237 9.31 -45.75 -33.82
C ALA A 237 7.79 -45.58 -33.66
N GLN A 238 7.13 -46.43 -32.87
CA GLN A 238 5.68 -46.45 -32.69
C GLN A 238 5.35 -46.37 -31.20
N TRP A 239 4.97 -45.17 -30.76
CA TRP A 239 4.47 -44.92 -29.42
C TRP A 239 3.00 -45.31 -29.37
N SER A 240 2.72 -46.57 -29.00
CA SER A 240 1.39 -47.09 -28.73
C SER A 240 1.26 -47.33 -27.24
N TYR A 241 0.24 -46.71 -26.61
CA TYR A 241 0.03 -46.87 -25.17
C TYR A 241 -0.23 -48.32 -24.78
N GLU A 242 -1.08 -49.00 -25.55
CA GLU A 242 -1.45 -50.41 -25.32
C GLU A 242 -0.23 -51.34 -25.42
N ALA A 243 0.56 -51.24 -26.49
CA ALA A 243 1.77 -52.07 -26.64
C ALA A 243 2.79 -51.80 -25.52
N PHE A 244 2.96 -50.53 -25.14
CA PHE A 244 3.87 -50.14 -24.06
C PHE A 244 3.39 -50.65 -22.69
N GLN A 245 2.07 -50.65 -22.46
CA GLN A 245 1.46 -51.19 -21.25
C GLN A 245 1.63 -52.71 -21.15
N GLU A 246 1.45 -53.46 -22.25
CA GLU A 246 1.65 -54.91 -22.29
C GLU A 246 3.12 -55.32 -22.03
N ASP A 247 4.08 -54.58 -22.59
CA ASP A 247 5.50 -54.83 -22.36
C ASP A 247 5.87 -54.61 -20.89
N LEU A 248 5.49 -53.46 -20.31
CA LEU A 248 5.74 -53.18 -18.89
C LEU A 248 5.04 -54.17 -17.97
N GLN A 249 3.83 -54.61 -18.30
CA GLN A 249 3.14 -55.67 -17.56
C GLN A 249 3.94 -56.97 -17.56
N THR A 250 4.50 -57.33 -18.72
CA THR A 250 5.33 -58.53 -18.87
C THR A 250 6.62 -58.42 -18.06
N GLN A 251 7.27 -57.26 -18.08
CA GLN A 251 8.46 -57.00 -17.27
C GLN A 251 8.16 -57.03 -15.76
N TRP A 252 7.02 -56.47 -15.35
CA TRP A 252 6.56 -56.51 -13.96
C TRP A 252 6.35 -57.95 -13.47
N ALA A 253 5.62 -58.75 -14.26
CA ALA A 253 5.36 -60.15 -13.93
C ALA A 253 6.65 -60.97 -13.73
N ARG A 254 7.62 -60.83 -14.64
CA ARG A 254 8.92 -61.49 -14.52
C ARG A 254 9.66 -61.11 -13.23
N ARG A 255 9.60 -59.83 -12.85
CA ARG A 255 10.28 -59.35 -11.64
C ARG A 255 9.64 -59.89 -10.36
N THR A 256 8.32 -59.93 -10.32
CA THR A 256 7.60 -60.52 -9.17
C THR A 256 7.87 -62.02 -9.04
N GLU A 257 8.04 -62.74 -10.14
CA GLU A 257 8.43 -64.16 -10.11
C GLU A 257 9.85 -64.33 -9.55
N THR A 258 10.84 -63.55 -10.02
CA THR A 258 12.23 -63.65 -9.53
C THR A 258 12.38 -63.34 -8.04
N HIS A 259 11.61 -62.37 -7.51
CA HIS A 259 11.71 -62.01 -6.09
C HIS A 259 11.16 -63.12 -5.18
N LEU A 260 10.13 -63.86 -5.62
CA LEU A 260 9.60 -65.01 -4.89
C LEU A 260 10.59 -66.17 -4.87
N GLU A 261 11.33 -66.38 -5.96
CA GLU A 261 12.39 -67.40 -6.03
C GLU A 261 13.59 -67.03 -5.14
N GLU A 262 14.05 -65.78 -5.14
CA GLU A 262 15.14 -65.30 -4.28
C GLU A 262 14.77 -65.36 -2.77
N ASP A 263 13.54 -64.97 -2.41
CA ASP A 263 13.06 -65.09 -1.03
C ASP A 263 12.93 -66.57 -0.61
N GLN A 264 12.56 -67.46 -1.53
CA GLN A 264 12.47 -68.89 -1.29
C GLN A 264 13.85 -69.55 -1.17
N GLU A 265 14.84 -69.14 -1.97
CA GLU A 265 16.23 -69.58 -1.84
C GLU A 265 16.89 -69.06 -0.55
N MET A 266 16.65 -67.81 -0.16
CA MET A 266 17.12 -67.27 1.14
C MET A 266 16.52 -68.00 2.33
N LEU A 267 15.28 -68.50 2.23
CA LEU A 267 14.65 -69.33 3.27
C LEU A 267 15.21 -70.76 3.32
N LEU A 268 15.75 -71.28 2.22
CA LEU A 268 16.30 -72.64 2.15
C LEU A 268 17.79 -72.71 2.52
N ASP A 269 18.57 -71.64 2.32
CA ASP A 269 20.03 -71.63 2.60
C ASP A 269 20.40 -71.01 3.97
N GLY A 270 19.40 -70.56 4.76
CA GLY A 270 19.56 -69.97 6.09
C GLY A 270 19.78 -70.95 7.26
N GLY A 271 20.18 -72.19 6.99
CA GLY A 271 20.42 -73.24 7.99
C GLY A 271 21.82 -73.23 8.59
N GLY A 272 22.25 -72.14 9.25
CA GLY A 272 23.57 -72.18 9.91
C GLY A 272 24.10 -70.87 10.50
N ALA A 273 23.47 -70.33 11.54
CA ALA A 273 24.16 -69.40 12.43
C ALA A 273 23.74 -69.60 13.89
N SER A 274 24.76 -69.91 14.68
CA SER A 274 24.79 -70.22 16.09
C SER A 274 24.19 -69.13 16.99
N TYR A 275 23.53 -69.60 18.05
CA TYR A 275 23.18 -68.88 19.27
C TYR A 275 24.25 -67.88 19.74
N SER A 276 23.81 -66.69 20.15
CA SER A 276 24.40 -65.94 21.26
C SER A 276 23.27 -65.22 22.01
N THR A 277 22.78 -65.89 23.04
CA THR A 277 22.00 -65.31 24.13
C THR A 277 22.96 -64.63 25.10
N ASP A 278 22.71 -63.38 25.49
CA ASP A 278 22.98 -62.86 26.83
C ASP A 278 22.29 -61.49 26.99
N ASP A 279 21.34 -61.48 27.92
CA ASP A 279 20.98 -60.44 28.91
C ASP A 279 20.73 -58.97 28.51
N ALA A 280 19.91 -58.17 29.20
CA ALA A 280 18.73 -58.27 30.07
C ALA A 280 18.52 -56.83 30.59
N ASP A 281 17.32 -56.55 31.11
CA ASP A 281 16.89 -55.36 31.86
C ASP A 281 16.61 -54.08 31.05
N GLY A 282 15.45 -53.43 31.16
CA GLY A 282 14.33 -53.61 32.07
C GLY A 282 13.68 -52.26 32.38
N GLN A 283 12.35 -52.29 32.40
CA GLN A 283 11.41 -51.46 33.16
C GLN A 283 10.64 -50.31 32.47
N ASP A 284 9.32 -50.58 32.47
CA ASP A 284 8.15 -49.72 32.41
C ASP A 284 8.22 -48.43 33.25
N ALA A 285 7.45 -47.41 32.84
CA ALA A 285 6.38 -46.86 33.69
C ALA A 285 5.49 -45.85 32.94
N THR A 286 4.20 -46.10 33.09
CA THR A 286 3.04 -45.29 32.73
C THR A 286 2.83 -44.06 33.65
N THR A 287 1.93 -43.17 33.20
CA THR A 287 1.10 -42.21 33.95
C THR A 287 1.72 -40.93 34.54
N ALA A 288 1.23 -39.76 34.11
CA ALA A 288 0.40 -38.89 34.96
C ALA A 288 -0.07 -37.62 34.22
N VAL A 289 -1.39 -37.43 34.25
CA VAL A 289 -2.12 -36.17 34.05
C VAL A 289 -1.74 -35.20 35.17
N THR A 290 -1.56 -33.91 34.88
CA THR A 290 -1.58 -32.87 35.92
C THR A 290 -2.35 -31.64 35.42
N LEU A 291 -3.57 -31.55 35.94
CA LEU A 291 -4.37 -30.32 36.06
C LEU A 291 -3.65 -29.34 36.99
N HIS A 292 -3.62 -28.06 36.63
CA HIS A 292 -3.52 -26.98 37.61
C HIS A 292 -4.58 -25.92 37.31
N ASN A 293 -5.66 -25.97 38.11
CA ASN A 293 -6.46 -24.82 38.48
C ASN A 293 -5.73 -24.06 39.59
N THR A 294 -5.70 -22.74 39.50
CA THR A 294 -5.73 -21.83 40.66
C THR A 294 -6.53 -20.60 40.26
N GLU A 295 -7.70 -20.46 40.89
CA GLU A 295 -8.45 -19.22 41.07
C GLU A 295 -7.72 -18.31 42.10
N ASP A 296 -8.35 -17.17 42.41
CA ASP A 296 -7.98 -16.12 43.39
C ASP A 296 -7.13 -14.95 42.84
N GLU A 297 -7.43 -13.66 43.01
CA GLU A 297 -8.57 -12.89 43.51
C GLU A 297 -8.35 -11.41 43.06
N PRO A 298 -9.38 -10.53 43.12
CA PRO A 298 -9.31 -9.14 42.64
C PRO A 298 -8.86 -8.16 43.74
N MET A 299 -7.82 -7.37 43.47
CA MET A 299 -7.38 -6.26 44.33
C MET A 299 -8.11 -4.96 43.94
N SER A 300 -9.11 -4.60 44.74
CA SER A 300 -9.70 -3.27 44.82
C SER A 300 -8.84 -2.37 45.72
N HIS A 301 -8.63 -1.13 45.31
CA HIS A 301 -8.19 -0.05 46.19
C HIS A 301 -8.93 1.23 45.84
N ASP A 302 -10.01 1.46 46.58
CA ASP A 302 -10.49 2.79 46.90
C ASP A 302 -9.53 3.43 47.91
N ALA A 303 -9.14 4.68 47.67
CA ALA A 303 -8.65 5.56 48.72
C ALA A 303 -9.08 7.00 48.40
N ALA A 304 -10.16 7.39 49.07
CA ALA A 304 -10.59 8.76 49.24
C ALA A 304 -9.50 9.62 49.88
N SER A 305 -9.42 10.89 49.50
CA SER A 305 -8.85 11.94 50.34
C SER A 305 -9.65 13.23 50.16
N SER A 306 -10.22 13.65 51.28
CA SER A 306 -11.12 14.78 51.47
C SER A 306 -10.34 16.10 51.69
N PRO A 307 -11.05 17.25 51.68
CA PRO A 307 -10.50 18.58 51.41
C PRO A 307 -10.21 19.39 52.67
N THR A 308 -9.34 20.40 52.58
CA THR A 308 -9.29 21.48 53.59
C THR A 308 -9.06 22.87 53.00
N HIS A 309 -10.01 23.76 53.33
CA HIS A 309 -9.90 25.20 53.62
C HIS A 309 -8.99 26.12 52.78
N ARG A 310 -9.59 27.15 52.17
CA ARG A 310 -9.16 28.56 52.41
C ARG A 310 -10.21 29.62 51.99
N ARG A 311 -10.77 30.25 53.03
CA ARG A 311 -11.14 31.66 53.24
C ARG A 311 -11.49 32.58 52.05
N ALA A 312 -12.78 32.95 52.07
CA ALA A 312 -13.37 34.28 51.94
C ALA A 312 -12.46 35.50 51.68
N LYS A 313 -12.76 36.22 50.59
CA LYS A 313 -12.62 37.68 50.46
C LYS A 313 -13.67 38.20 49.48
N GLU A 314 -14.86 38.53 50.00
CA GLU A 314 -15.89 39.25 49.25
C GLU A 314 -15.47 40.71 49.04
N ARG A 315 -15.24 41.08 47.78
CA ARG A 315 -15.24 42.48 47.34
C ARG A 315 -16.31 42.64 46.27
N LYS A 316 -17.28 43.51 46.54
CA LYS A 316 -18.36 43.92 45.63
C LYS A 316 -17.80 44.39 44.27
N LYS A 317 -17.72 43.48 43.31
CA LYS A 317 -17.40 43.74 41.91
C LYS A 317 -18.74 43.90 41.19
N LYS A 318 -19.08 45.11 40.72
CA LYS A 318 -20.21 45.32 39.81
C LYS A 318 -20.04 44.32 38.65
N SER A 319 -20.87 43.29 38.61
CA SER A 319 -20.78 42.26 37.59
C SER A 319 -21.12 42.93 36.26
N LYS A 320 -20.09 43.15 35.43
CA LYS A 320 -20.31 43.34 34.00
C LYS A 320 -21.14 42.13 33.58
N LEU A 321 -22.38 42.35 33.16
CA LEU A 321 -23.22 41.30 32.60
C LEU A 321 -22.37 40.61 31.54
N LYS A 322 -22.03 39.34 31.78
CA LYS A 322 -21.19 38.58 30.87
C LYS A 322 -22.00 38.43 29.58
N LEU A 323 -21.59 39.16 28.55
CA LEU A 323 -22.13 38.99 27.21
C LEU A 323 -21.86 37.53 26.81
N TYR A 324 -22.93 36.79 26.51
CA TYR A 324 -22.85 35.41 26.08
C TYR A 324 -23.76 35.21 24.88
N CYS A 325 -23.19 34.69 23.80
CA CYS A 325 -23.95 34.32 22.62
C CYS A 325 -24.43 32.87 22.76
N ALA A 326 -25.74 32.68 22.85
CA ALA A 326 -26.37 31.36 22.89
C ALA A 326 -26.24 30.60 21.56
N TYR A 327 -25.95 31.30 20.45
CA TYR A 327 -25.70 30.65 19.17
C TYR A 327 -24.27 30.08 19.04
N CYS A 328 -23.22 30.90 19.03
CA CYS A 328 -21.85 30.41 18.82
C CYS A 328 -21.12 30.03 20.13
N HIS A 329 -21.75 30.22 21.29
CA HIS A 329 -21.20 29.98 22.63
C HIS A 329 -19.96 30.86 22.95
N SER A 330 -19.86 32.02 22.31
CA SER A 330 -18.82 33.02 22.62
C SER A 330 -19.20 33.83 23.84
N LYS A 331 -18.20 34.12 24.69
CA LYS A 331 -18.31 35.04 25.84
C LYS A 331 -17.95 36.49 25.44
N LYS A 332 -17.69 36.76 24.16
CA LYS A 332 -17.22 38.07 23.67
C LYS A 332 -18.34 38.95 23.10
N HIS A 333 -19.44 38.37 22.65
CA HIS A 333 -20.56 39.09 22.04
C HIS A 333 -21.91 38.48 22.42
N SER A 334 -23.00 39.19 22.15
CA SER A 334 -24.37 38.72 22.35
C SER A 334 -24.96 38.18 21.04
N ASP A 335 -26.11 37.50 21.10
CA ASP A 335 -26.81 37.02 19.89
C ASP A 335 -27.13 38.14 18.89
N ALA A 336 -27.35 39.38 19.35
CA ALA A 336 -27.61 40.55 18.49
C ALA A 336 -26.44 40.93 17.57
N SER A 337 -25.21 40.51 17.93
CA SER A 337 -23.95 40.89 17.27
C SER A 337 -23.20 39.68 16.74
N CYS A 338 -23.82 38.50 16.72
CA CYS A 338 -23.18 37.26 16.30
C CYS A 338 -23.16 37.11 14.77
N PHE A 339 -21.96 37.15 14.19
CA PHE A 339 -21.75 36.97 12.75
C PHE A 339 -22.31 35.63 12.23
N HIS A 340 -22.04 34.53 12.94
CA HIS A 340 -22.53 33.21 12.55
C HIS A 340 -24.06 33.08 12.60
N LEU A 341 -24.72 33.78 13.53
CA LEU A 341 -26.19 33.80 13.60
C LEU A 341 -26.78 34.60 12.44
N ALA A 342 -26.14 35.70 12.03
CA ALA A 342 -26.55 36.48 10.88
C ALA A 342 -26.49 35.64 9.58
N ILE A 343 -25.39 34.90 9.36
CA ILE A 343 -25.25 33.96 8.24
C ILE A 343 -26.35 32.89 8.29
N ALA A 344 -26.59 32.30 9.46
CA ALA A 344 -27.59 31.26 9.61
C ALA A 344 -29.01 31.74 9.30
N TYR A 345 -29.35 32.98 9.65
CA TYR A 345 -30.63 33.59 9.28
C TYR A 345 -30.71 33.93 7.79
N ARG A 346 -29.65 34.47 7.18
CA ARG A 346 -29.58 34.74 5.73
C ARG A 346 -29.84 33.46 4.93
N ASP A 347 -29.16 32.39 5.31
CA ASP A 347 -29.21 31.11 4.59
C ASP A 347 -30.43 30.26 5.00
N LYS A 348 -31.22 30.71 5.98
CA LYS A 348 -32.39 30.00 6.56
C LYS A 348 -32.04 28.62 7.15
N ILE A 349 -30.90 28.54 7.82
CA ILE A 349 -30.31 27.30 8.37
C ILE A 349 -30.09 27.37 9.89
N VAL A 350 -30.84 28.22 10.60
CA VAL A 350 -30.77 28.33 12.06
C VAL A 350 -31.00 26.95 12.69
N ARG A 351 -30.12 26.54 13.62
CA ARG A 351 -30.17 25.22 14.28
C ARG A 351 -31.56 24.97 14.88
N GLU A 352 -32.08 23.78 14.66
CA GLU A 352 -33.35 23.34 15.25
C GLU A 352 -33.27 23.44 16.78
N GLY A 353 -34.30 24.03 17.39
CA GLY A 353 -34.35 24.27 18.84
C GLY A 353 -33.64 25.54 19.34
N TYR A 354 -32.94 26.30 18.48
CA TYR A 354 -32.42 27.60 18.89
C TYR A 354 -33.58 28.58 19.16
N THR A 355 -33.73 28.97 20.42
CA THR A 355 -34.71 29.97 20.86
C THR A 355 -34.00 31.28 21.13
N ARG A 356 -34.28 32.28 20.29
CA ARG A 356 -33.73 33.62 20.45
C ARG A 356 -34.20 34.22 21.79
N PRO A 357 -33.31 34.78 22.62
CA PRO A 357 -33.70 35.48 23.83
C PRO A 357 -34.73 36.59 23.55
N ARG A 358 -35.76 36.71 24.41
CA ARG A 358 -36.82 37.72 24.23
C ARG A 358 -36.22 39.12 24.23
N GLY A 359 -36.60 39.93 23.24
CA GLY A 359 -36.14 41.31 23.10
C GLY A 359 -34.81 41.51 22.37
N VAL A 360 -34.14 40.44 21.94
CA VAL A 360 -32.90 40.54 21.14
C VAL A 360 -33.25 40.62 19.65
N PRO A 361 -32.80 41.65 18.89
CA PRO A 361 -33.06 41.76 17.46
C PRO A 361 -32.33 40.65 16.68
N ILE A 362 -32.83 40.33 15.48
CA ILE A 362 -32.12 39.41 14.57
C ILE A 362 -30.88 40.15 14.06
N PRO A 363 -29.66 39.58 14.19
CA PRO A 363 -28.48 40.19 13.59
C PRO A 363 -28.64 40.20 12.07
N LEU A 364 -28.57 41.40 11.46
CA LEU A 364 -28.47 41.57 10.02
C LEU A 364 -26.98 41.61 9.64
N LEU A 365 -26.64 41.20 8.42
CA LEU A 365 -25.28 41.36 7.89
C LEU A 365 -24.94 42.84 7.76
N SER A 366 -24.37 43.42 8.82
CA SER A 366 -23.82 44.77 8.90
C SER A 366 -22.38 44.71 9.40
N ASP A 367 -21.66 45.82 9.28
CA ASP A 367 -20.24 45.92 9.66
C ASP A 367 -19.99 45.79 11.18
N ASP A 368 -21.03 45.86 12.01
CA ASP A 368 -20.95 45.80 13.47
C ASP A 368 -20.99 44.36 14.04
N LEU A 369 -20.95 43.34 13.18
CA LEU A 369 -20.98 41.95 13.60
C LEU A 369 -19.62 41.51 14.15
N VAL A 370 -19.65 40.83 15.29
CA VAL A 370 -18.45 40.30 15.94
C VAL A 370 -18.29 38.82 15.56
N GLU A 371 -17.26 38.52 14.77
CA GLU A 371 -16.88 37.15 14.50
C GLU A 371 -16.22 36.49 15.73
N SER A 372 -16.61 35.26 16.02
CA SER A 372 -16.00 34.50 17.11
C SER A 372 -14.70 33.87 16.62
N LYS A 373 -13.58 34.10 17.33
CA LYS A 373 -12.34 33.32 17.11
C LYS A 373 -12.51 31.82 17.46
N ARG A 374 -13.65 31.40 18.02
CA ARG A 374 -13.92 29.98 18.31
C ARG A 374 -14.22 29.23 17.04
N ARG A 375 -13.79 27.96 16.97
CA ARG A 375 -14.03 27.06 15.85
C ARG A 375 -15.54 26.86 15.67
N PHE A 376 -16.11 27.50 14.66
CA PHE A 376 -17.52 27.35 14.28
C PHE A 376 -17.58 26.94 12.82
N CYS A 377 -18.17 25.78 12.54
CA CYS A 377 -18.40 25.31 11.19
C CYS A 377 -19.72 25.90 10.71
N THR A 378 -19.69 26.84 9.79
CA THR A 378 -20.90 27.40 9.16
C THR A 378 -21.62 26.38 8.29
N TYR A 379 -20.97 25.28 7.88
CA TYR A 379 -21.61 24.23 7.07
C TYR A 379 -22.52 23.29 7.87
N CYS A 380 -22.03 22.69 8.95
CA CYS A 380 -22.81 21.76 9.80
C CYS A 380 -23.25 22.37 11.15
N HIS A 381 -22.92 23.64 11.40
CA HIS A 381 -23.19 24.40 12.64
C HIS A 381 -22.58 23.80 13.91
N SER A 382 -21.53 22.99 13.75
CA SER A 382 -20.78 22.44 14.86
C SER A 382 -19.85 23.51 15.45
N THR A 383 -19.87 23.65 16.77
CA THR A 383 -18.89 24.47 17.52
C THR A 383 -17.58 23.71 17.81
N LYS A 384 -17.41 22.49 17.26
CA LYS A 384 -16.24 21.63 17.53
C LYS A 384 -15.13 21.80 16.51
N HIS A 385 -15.42 22.35 15.32
CA HIS A 385 -14.50 22.41 14.20
C HIS A 385 -14.85 23.59 13.28
N SER A 386 -13.92 24.01 12.41
CA SER A 386 -14.15 25.05 11.37
C SER A 386 -14.55 24.42 10.04
N ASP A 387 -15.03 25.21 9.08
CA ASP A 387 -15.43 24.71 7.75
C ASP A 387 -14.32 23.91 7.06
N SER A 388 -13.08 24.37 7.17
CA SER A 388 -11.88 23.74 6.59
C SER A 388 -11.61 22.29 7.02
N VAL A 389 -12.17 21.86 8.15
CA VAL A 389 -12.03 20.49 8.69
C VAL A 389 -13.37 19.76 8.81
N CYS A 390 -14.44 20.31 8.21
CA CYS A 390 -15.76 19.70 8.25
C CYS A 390 -15.85 18.50 7.31
N LEU A 391 -15.94 17.29 7.86
CA LEU A 391 -16.06 16.06 7.08
C LEU A 391 -17.34 16.05 6.22
N GLN A 392 -18.46 16.53 6.77
CA GLN A 392 -19.72 16.62 6.03
C GLN A 392 -19.58 17.54 4.81
N LEU A 393 -18.92 18.69 4.98
CA LEU A 393 -18.64 19.60 3.87
C LEU A 393 -17.71 18.96 2.84
N VAL A 394 -16.66 18.26 3.26
CA VAL A 394 -15.76 17.54 2.36
C VAL A 394 -16.49 16.47 1.56
N ASP A 395 -17.38 15.71 2.20
CA ASP A 395 -18.17 14.66 1.56
C ASP A 395 -19.24 15.25 0.63
N ASP A 396 -19.85 16.37 0.99
CA ASP A 396 -20.82 17.07 0.15
C ASP A 396 -20.15 17.77 -1.05
N VAL A 397 -18.95 18.33 -0.88
CA VAL A 397 -18.11 18.83 -1.98
C VAL A 397 -17.72 17.67 -2.91
N ARG A 398 -17.36 16.51 -2.35
CA ARG A 398 -16.98 15.33 -3.14
C ARG A 398 -18.16 14.74 -3.92
N SER A 399 -19.34 14.70 -3.31
CA SER A 399 -20.56 14.18 -3.93
C SER A 399 -21.20 15.17 -4.91
N GLY A 400 -20.89 16.47 -4.77
CA GLY A 400 -21.54 17.55 -5.50
C GLY A 400 -22.90 17.95 -4.88
N SER A 401 -23.09 17.63 -3.61
CA SER A 401 -24.32 17.87 -2.84
C SER A 401 -24.17 19.03 -1.84
N VAL A 402 -23.24 19.96 -2.08
CA VAL A 402 -23.10 21.16 -1.24
C VAL A 402 -24.42 21.93 -1.24
N ARG A 403 -24.90 22.30 -0.04
CA ARG A 403 -26.15 23.05 0.10
C ARG A 403 -26.19 24.30 -0.80
N SER A 404 -27.33 24.53 -1.44
CA SER A 404 -27.53 25.70 -2.32
C SER A 404 -27.35 27.00 -1.53
N GLY A 405 -26.52 27.91 -2.04
CA GLY A 405 -26.24 29.21 -1.41
C GLY A 405 -25.10 29.22 -0.39
N TYR A 406 -24.41 28.09 -0.15
CA TYR A 406 -23.20 28.10 0.67
C TYR A 406 -22.06 28.85 -0.01
N ALA A 407 -21.68 30.00 0.56
CA ALA A 407 -20.49 30.72 0.18
C ALA A 407 -19.33 30.27 1.08
N ASP A 408 -18.28 29.70 0.49
CA ASP A 408 -17.02 29.36 1.18
C ASP A 408 -16.41 30.67 1.72
N PRO A 409 -16.48 30.93 3.04
CA PRO A 409 -16.05 32.22 3.59
C PRO A 409 -14.55 32.44 3.43
N ASP A 410 -13.76 31.36 3.34
CA ASP A 410 -12.29 31.41 3.31
C ASP A 410 -11.70 31.05 1.94
N GLY A 411 -12.52 30.63 0.98
CA GLY A 411 -12.07 30.16 -0.34
C GLY A 411 -11.18 28.89 -0.29
N GLN A 412 -11.20 28.17 0.83
CA GLN A 412 -10.32 27.04 1.14
C GLN A 412 -10.79 25.69 0.56
N LEU A 413 -12.02 25.58 0.08
CA LEU A 413 -12.64 24.29 -0.30
C LEU A 413 -12.25 23.81 -1.70
N MET A 414 -11.21 24.38 -2.29
CA MET A 414 -10.61 23.81 -3.48
C MET A 414 -9.75 22.60 -3.08
N PRO A 415 -9.88 21.44 -3.73
CA PRO A 415 -8.97 20.34 -3.48
C PRO A 415 -7.55 20.78 -3.85
N THR A 416 -6.71 21.01 -2.85
CA THR A 416 -5.27 21.11 -3.04
C THR A 416 -4.83 19.79 -3.66
N PRO A 417 -4.27 19.76 -4.88
CA PRO A 417 -3.83 18.51 -5.47
C PRO A 417 -2.76 17.91 -4.55
N ALA A 418 -2.92 16.64 -4.19
CA ALA A 418 -1.85 15.84 -3.62
C ALA A 418 -0.61 16.02 -4.52
N ARG A 419 0.52 16.39 -3.92
CA ARG A 419 1.80 16.60 -4.58
C ARG A 419 2.23 15.27 -5.22
N VAL A 420 1.97 15.12 -6.52
CA VAL A 420 2.50 14.02 -7.32
C VAL A 420 4.01 14.21 -7.36
N LYS A 421 4.75 13.32 -6.68
CA LYS A 421 6.18 13.17 -6.90
C LYS A 421 6.37 12.50 -8.26
N THR A 422 7.06 13.20 -9.15
CA THR A 422 7.67 12.60 -10.33
C THR A 422 8.89 11.82 -9.86
N ASP A 423 8.79 10.50 -9.84
CA ASP A 423 9.94 9.62 -9.81
C ASP A 423 10.31 9.33 -11.28
N ASP A 424 11.24 10.10 -11.85
CA ASP A 424 11.94 9.70 -13.08
C ASP A 424 13.37 10.25 -13.10
N GLU A 425 14.23 9.59 -12.35
CA GLU A 425 15.69 9.63 -12.54
C GLU A 425 16.24 8.24 -12.23
N SER A 426 16.17 7.31 -13.20
CA SER A 426 17.15 6.24 -13.41
C SER A 426 16.72 5.31 -14.55
N LYS A 427 17.04 5.68 -15.79
CA LYS A 427 17.31 4.71 -16.84
C LYS A 427 18.60 5.10 -17.56
N LYS A 428 19.69 4.46 -17.13
CA LYS A 428 20.94 4.37 -17.90
C LYS A 428 20.64 3.60 -19.19
N THR A 429 20.91 4.26 -20.31
CA THR A 429 20.92 3.68 -21.66
C THR A 429 22.11 2.73 -21.84
N PRO A 430 21.94 1.59 -22.53
CA PRO A 430 23.06 0.87 -23.15
C PRO A 430 23.38 1.48 -24.53
N LYS A 431 24.68 1.49 -24.87
CA LYS A 431 25.23 1.94 -26.17
C LYS A 431 24.53 1.27 -27.37
N PRO A 432 24.29 2.00 -28.48
CA PRO A 432 23.89 1.37 -29.72
C PRO A 432 25.11 0.79 -30.45
N LEU A 433 24.94 -0.44 -30.94
CA LEU A 433 25.81 -1.08 -31.92
C LEU A 433 25.55 -0.48 -33.31
N ASP A 434 26.62 -0.38 -34.10
CA ASP A 434 26.65 0.09 -35.47
C ASP A 434 25.62 -0.62 -36.37
N THR A 435 24.80 0.14 -37.07
CA THR A 435 24.12 -0.34 -38.27
C THR A 435 24.12 0.77 -39.33
N ILE A 436 24.70 0.40 -40.45
CA ILE A 436 24.96 1.16 -41.67
C ILE A 436 23.63 1.63 -42.28
N VAL A 437 23.51 2.93 -42.58
CA VAL A 437 22.47 3.48 -43.45
C VAL A 437 23.13 4.21 -44.62
N PRO A 438 22.74 3.94 -45.87
CA PRO A 438 23.30 4.60 -47.04
C PRO A 438 22.75 6.01 -47.25
N LYS A 439 23.65 6.83 -47.78
CA LYS A 439 23.59 8.22 -48.21
C LYS A 439 22.42 8.52 -49.16
N LEU A 440 21.61 9.55 -48.84
CA LEU A 440 20.88 10.32 -49.85
C LEU A 440 21.02 11.83 -49.56
N GLU A 441 21.58 12.52 -50.53
CA GLU A 441 21.81 13.97 -50.57
C GLU A 441 20.56 14.72 -51.09
N LEU A 442 20.58 16.04 -50.86
CA LEU A 442 19.99 17.13 -51.66
C LEU A 442 18.49 17.45 -51.48
N LEU A 443 18.19 18.59 -50.84
CA LEU A 443 17.99 19.87 -51.55
C LEU A 443 17.77 21.05 -50.58
N ALA A 444 18.40 22.17 -50.92
CA ALA A 444 18.40 23.45 -50.24
C ALA A 444 17.24 24.36 -50.69
N SER A 445 16.87 25.34 -49.85
CA SER A 445 16.42 26.73 -50.18
C SER A 445 16.11 27.46 -48.86
N SER A 446 16.92 28.40 -48.34
CA SER A 446 17.18 29.80 -48.74
C SER A 446 16.26 30.87 -48.09
N LEU A 447 16.77 31.49 -47.01
CA LEU A 447 16.78 32.93 -46.62
C LEU A 447 15.45 33.69 -46.29
N PRO A 448 15.47 34.90 -45.66
CA PRO A 448 16.59 35.71 -45.13
C PRO A 448 16.46 36.23 -43.68
N SER A 449 17.63 36.66 -43.20
CA SER A 449 17.96 37.42 -41.99
C SER A 449 17.68 38.92 -42.15
N THR A 450 17.13 39.57 -41.10
CA THR A 450 17.30 41.01 -40.83
C THR A 450 17.31 41.28 -39.32
N ALA A 451 18.48 41.61 -38.78
CA ALA A 451 18.65 42.35 -37.53
C ALA A 451 18.50 43.86 -37.79
N PRO A 452 18.21 44.66 -36.74
CA PRO A 452 19.24 45.53 -36.17
C PRO A 452 19.25 45.42 -34.63
N ASP A 453 20.40 45.24 -33.99
CA ASP A 453 21.33 46.32 -33.57
C ASP A 453 20.63 47.40 -32.74
N ASP A 454 20.68 47.26 -31.41
CA ASP A 454 20.60 48.40 -30.51
C ASP A 454 21.34 48.13 -29.20
N SER A 455 22.32 49.00 -28.96
CA SER A 455 23.25 48.99 -27.85
C SER A 455 22.61 49.60 -26.61
N ILE A 456 22.42 48.83 -25.53
CA ILE A 456 21.99 49.36 -24.24
C ILE A 456 23.16 49.36 -23.25
N GLN A 457 23.53 50.57 -22.84
CA GLN A 457 24.55 50.89 -21.86
C GLN A 457 24.17 50.35 -20.47
N VAL A 458 25.19 49.79 -19.81
CA VAL A 458 25.20 49.41 -18.40
C VAL A 458 25.24 50.70 -17.57
N MET A 459 24.20 50.96 -16.78
CA MET A 459 24.24 51.90 -15.66
C MET A 459 23.88 51.14 -14.38
N GLU A 460 24.90 50.89 -13.57
CA GLU A 460 24.77 50.56 -12.14
C GLU A 460 24.34 51.81 -11.37
N PRO A 461 23.45 51.68 -10.38
CA PRO A 461 23.44 52.64 -9.28
C PRO A 461 23.59 51.96 -7.92
N ASN A 462 24.65 52.38 -7.23
CA ASN A 462 24.79 52.70 -5.82
C ASN A 462 24.14 51.78 -4.77
N GLU A 463 25.03 51.13 -4.03
CA GLU A 463 24.88 50.77 -2.63
C GLU A 463 24.72 52.03 -1.78
N ASP A 464 23.61 52.15 -1.04
CA ASP A 464 23.50 53.07 0.10
C ASP A 464 22.63 52.45 1.21
N ASN A 465 23.32 52.20 2.33
CA ASN A 465 22.88 52.23 3.73
C ASN A 465 21.38 52.42 4.02
N HIS A 466 20.81 51.50 4.79
CA HIS A 466 20.00 51.86 5.96
C HIS A 466 20.01 50.76 7.03
N ASP A 467 20.73 51.05 8.11
CA ASP A 467 20.49 50.52 9.46
C ASP A 467 19.07 50.89 9.92
N ALA A 468 18.31 49.92 10.45
CA ALA A 468 17.26 50.20 11.44
C ALA A 468 16.76 48.92 12.15
N ALA A 469 17.08 48.85 13.44
CA ALA A 469 16.22 48.44 14.55
C ALA A 469 15.60 47.03 14.52
N THR A 470 16.30 46.11 15.19
CA THR A 470 15.70 45.03 15.98
C THR A 470 14.87 45.62 17.12
N MET A 471 13.54 45.49 17.05
CA MET A 471 12.67 45.64 18.21
C MET A 471 12.22 44.26 18.66
N ASP A 472 12.73 43.88 19.84
CA ASP A 472 12.18 42.86 20.71
C ASP A 472 10.80 43.32 21.20
N GLU A 473 9.75 42.55 20.92
CA GLU A 473 8.51 42.59 21.67
C GLU A 473 8.27 41.19 22.25
N ASP A 474 8.64 41.07 23.53
CA ASP A 474 8.15 40.06 24.46
C ASP A 474 6.63 40.22 24.60
N ASP A 475 5.86 39.23 24.15
CA ASP A 475 4.42 39.15 24.40
C ASP A 475 4.12 37.81 25.08
N ASP A 476 4.34 37.81 26.40
CA ASP A 476 3.93 36.77 27.35
C ASP A 476 2.40 36.87 27.58
N GLU A 477 1.59 36.28 26.68
CA GLU A 477 0.20 35.93 27.00
C GLU A 477 0.10 34.44 27.36
N GLU A 478 0.23 34.18 28.67
CA GLU A 478 -0.15 32.93 29.34
C GLU A 478 -1.67 32.71 29.23
N ASP A 479 -2.12 32.08 28.14
CA ASP A 479 -3.47 31.49 28.04
C ASP A 479 -3.47 30.09 28.72
N GLU A 480 -3.42 30.09 30.05
CA GLU A 480 -3.89 28.97 30.88
C GLU A 480 -5.43 29.00 30.91
N ASP A 481 -6.06 27.96 30.34
CA ASP A 481 -7.37 27.38 30.68
C ASP A 481 -8.15 26.93 29.43
N ASP A 482 -8.15 25.62 29.16
CA ASP A 482 -9.33 24.90 28.66
C ASP A 482 -9.05 23.37 28.72
N ASP A 483 -8.90 22.85 29.94
CA ASP A 483 -9.21 21.46 30.22
C ASP A 483 -10.73 21.26 30.19
N VAL A 484 -11.17 20.12 29.64
CA VAL A 484 -12.39 19.34 29.93
C VAL A 484 -13.11 18.81 28.66
N VAL A 485 -12.93 17.50 28.51
CA VAL A 485 -13.90 16.45 28.14
C VAL A 485 -14.58 16.56 26.77
N ILE A 486 -13.97 15.85 25.81
CA ILE A 486 -14.64 15.36 24.60
C ILE A 486 -14.95 13.88 24.84
N THR A 487 -16.21 13.54 25.03
CA THR A 487 -16.73 12.17 24.90
C THR A 487 -17.32 12.01 23.48
N HIS A 488 -16.92 10.91 22.82
CA HIS A 488 -17.34 10.42 21.49
C HIS A 488 -16.86 11.15 20.22
N VAL A 489 -15.59 10.87 19.85
CA VAL A 489 -15.11 10.63 18.48
C VAL A 489 -14.01 9.55 18.61
N GLN A 490 -14.35 8.27 18.48
CA GLN A 490 -13.45 7.17 18.86
C GLN A 490 -12.55 6.64 17.73
N GLU A 491 -12.76 7.01 16.46
CA GLU A 491 -11.97 6.42 15.36
C GLU A 491 -10.90 7.35 14.76
N ALA A 492 -11.04 8.68 14.85
CA ALA A 492 -9.99 9.63 14.46
C ALA A 492 -8.99 9.95 15.58
N ARG A 493 -9.20 9.44 16.80
CA ARG A 493 -8.46 9.85 18.00
C ARG A 493 -7.16 9.11 18.29
N ASN A 494 -6.85 8.04 17.57
CA ASN A 494 -5.65 7.25 17.82
C ASN A 494 -4.57 7.39 16.74
N ASN A 495 -4.44 8.57 16.12
CA ASN A 495 -3.25 8.87 15.33
C ASN A 495 -2.01 9.24 16.20
N LYS A 496 -2.12 9.11 17.52
CA LYS A 496 -0.96 9.14 18.43
C LYS A 496 -0.12 7.88 18.18
N TRP A 497 1.20 8.03 18.13
CA TRP A 497 2.10 6.89 18.05
C TRP A 497 2.01 6.09 19.35
N SER A 498 1.65 4.81 19.25
CA SER A 498 1.66 3.95 20.43
C SER A 498 3.10 3.66 20.86
N ALA A 499 3.32 3.27 22.13
CA ALA A 499 4.65 2.92 22.61
C ALA A 499 5.22 1.72 21.82
N ALA A 500 4.38 0.71 21.55
CA ALA A 500 4.74 -0.43 20.72
C ALA A 500 5.13 -0.02 19.29
N GLU A 501 4.34 0.85 18.67
CA GLU A 501 4.62 1.38 17.33
C GLU A 501 5.94 2.18 17.30
N CYS A 502 6.24 2.93 18.36
CA CYS A 502 7.54 3.61 18.50
C CYS A 502 8.71 2.63 18.62
N HIS A 503 8.55 1.53 19.36
CA HIS A 503 9.58 0.49 19.46
C HIS A 503 9.84 -0.19 18.11
N HIS A 504 8.78 -0.55 17.39
CA HIS A 504 8.90 -1.14 16.06
C HIS A 504 9.50 -0.17 15.05
N LEU A 505 9.11 1.11 15.09
CA LEU A 505 9.72 2.14 14.25
C LEU A 505 11.23 2.21 14.48
N VAL A 506 11.70 2.19 15.73
CA VAL A 506 13.14 2.21 16.03
C VAL A 506 13.83 0.94 15.52
N ALA A 507 13.23 -0.24 15.70
CA ALA A 507 13.78 -1.50 15.21
C ALA A 507 13.92 -1.51 13.68
N LEU A 508 12.89 -1.08 12.96
CA LEU A 508 12.89 -0.99 11.50
C LEU A 508 13.93 0.02 10.99
N VAL A 509 14.15 1.14 11.69
CA VAL A 509 15.18 2.13 11.34
C VAL A 509 16.59 1.59 11.61
N ILE A 510 16.79 0.75 12.63
CA ILE A 510 18.08 0.08 12.88
C ILE A 510 18.39 -0.91 11.75
N GLU A 511 17.40 -1.66 11.28
CA GLU A 511 17.56 -2.67 10.24
C GLU A 511 17.70 -2.06 8.83
N LEU A 512 16.84 -1.10 8.48
CA LEU A 512 16.73 -0.55 7.12
C LEU A 512 17.41 0.82 6.95
N GLY A 513 17.93 1.41 8.02
CA GLY A 513 18.52 2.74 8.02
C GLY A 513 17.49 3.86 7.77
N SER A 514 17.93 4.95 7.14
CA SER A 514 17.12 6.15 6.87
C SER A 514 16.22 6.05 5.62
N ALA A 515 15.97 4.84 5.11
CA ALA A 515 15.09 4.59 3.97
C ALA A 515 13.61 4.64 4.40
N TRP A 516 13.11 5.82 4.77
CA TRP A 516 11.78 6.01 5.40
C TRP A 516 10.60 5.44 4.62
N GLY A 517 10.69 5.39 3.29
CA GLY A 517 9.69 4.72 2.45
C GLY A 517 9.62 3.22 2.75
N ALA A 518 10.78 2.54 2.73
CA ALA A 518 10.89 1.12 3.04
C ALA A 518 10.51 0.81 4.50
N VAL A 519 10.94 1.64 5.44
CA VAL A 519 10.57 1.52 6.87
C VAL A 519 9.06 1.52 7.06
N VAL A 520 8.35 2.47 6.43
CA VAL A 520 6.89 2.57 6.58
C VAL A 520 6.18 1.45 5.82
N SER A 521 6.56 1.17 4.58
CA SER A 521 5.95 0.09 3.79
C SER A 521 6.08 -1.27 4.47
N ARG A 522 7.28 -1.58 5.01
CA ARG A 522 7.51 -2.83 5.74
C ARG A 522 6.74 -2.86 7.06
N GLY A 523 6.77 -1.78 7.83
CA GLY A 523 6.04 -1.72 9.10
C GLY A 523 4.52 -1.84 8.93
N ILE A 524 3.95 -1.30 7.85
CA ILE A 524 2.51 -1.48 7.54
C ILE A 524 2.23 -2.93 7.10
N ALA A 525 3.09 -3.52 6.26
CA ALA A 525 2.94 -4.91 5.82
C ALA A 525 3.02 -5.91 6.98
N GLU A 526 3.94 -5.67 7.93
CA GLU A 526 4.09 -6.46 9.16
C GLU A 526 3.04 -6.13 10.23
N LYS A 527 2.15 -5.16 9.98
CA LYS A 527 1.13 -4.64 10.92
C LYS A 527 1.73 -4.09 12.23
N THR A 528 2.99 -3.67 12.20
CA THR A 528 3.68 -3.04 13.34
C THR A 528 3.53 -1.52 13.36
N LEU A 529 3.22 -0.93 12.20
CA LEU A 529 2.84 0.48 12.02
C LEU A 529 1.41 0.60 11.50
N LEU A 530 0.68 1.65 11.89
CA LEU A 530 -0.67 1.89 11.39
C LEU A 530 -0.65 2.23 9.88
N PRO A 531 -1.68 1.79 9.10
CA PRO A 531 -1.77 2.13 7.67
C PRO A 531 -1.82 3.63 7.37
N SER A 532 -2.15 4.47 8.35
CA SER A 532 -2.18 5.93 8.25
C SER A 532 -0.78 6.58 8.36
N ARG A 533 0.28 5.81 8.67
CA ARG A 533 1.63 6.37 8.82
C ARG A 533 2.23 6.72 7.48
N THR A 534 2.85 7.90 7.41
CA THR A 534 3.56 8.39 6.23
C THR A 534 5.06 8.39 6.49
N PRO A 535 5.92 8.27 5.45
CA PRO A 535 7.37 8.35 5.61
C PRO A 535 7.85 9.62 6.35
N TYR A 536 7.20 10.75 6.09
CA TYR A 536 7.50 12.02 6.79
C TYR A 536 7.09 11.97 8.26
N GLY A 537 5.91 11.41 8.59
CA GLY A 537 5.47 11.23 9.97
C GLY A 537 6.39 10.30 10.77
N ALA A 538 6.84 9.21 10.14
CA ALA A 538 7.79 8.27 10.72
C ALA A 538 9.16 8.92 10.99
N LYS A 539 9.70 9.68 10.03
CA LYS A 539 10.94 10.45 10.19
C LYS A 539 10.87 11.41 11.40
N ASN A 540 9.81 12.22 11.46
CA ASN A 540 9.64 13.19 12.54
C ASN A 540 9.44 12.52 13.90
N GLN A 541 8.70 11.41 13.94
CA GLN A 541 8.54 10.66 15.17
C GLN A 541 9.86 10.04 15.64
N TYR A 542 10.64 9.46 14.73
CA TYR A 542 11.94 8.90 15.06
C TYR A 542 12.89 9.98 15.60
N ALA A 543 12.93 11.18 15.00
CA ALA A 543 13.72 12.30 15.49
C ALA A 543 13.35 12.65 16.95
N ARG A 544 12.06 12.72 17.28
CA ARG A 544 11.58 12.92 18.66
C ARG A 544 11.98 11.78 19.61
N LEU A 545 11.99 10.53 19.14
CA LEU A 545 12.44 9.38 19.92
C LEU A 545 13.95 9.40 20.18
N VAL A 546 14.74 9.95 19.24
CA VAL A 546 16.18 10.17 19.42
C VAL A 546 16.43 11.28 20.45
N GLU A 547 15.76 12.43 20.32
CA GLU A 547 15.85 13.55 21.27
C GLU A 547 15.50 13.12 22.71
N ARG A 548 14.50 12.24 22.86
CA ARG A 548 14.10 11.68 24.16
C ARG A 548 15.01 10.54 24.67
N GLY A 549 16.07 10.20 23.93
CA GLY A 549 16.99 9.09 24.26
C GLY A 549 16.37 7.70 24.15
N PHE A 550 15.16 7.58 23.59
CA PHE A 550 14.42 6.33 23.46
C PHE A 550 15.05 5.41 22.42
N ALA A 551 15.50 5.98 21.30
CA ALA A 551 16.22 5.25 20.26
C ALA A 551 17.54 4.67 20.80
N GLN A 552 18.28 5.45 21.60
CA GLN A 552 19.52 4.99 22.23
C GLN A 552 19.28 3.88 23.26
N LYS A 553 18.18 3.97 24.04
CA LYS A 553 17.79 2.91 24.98
C LYS A 553 17.37 1.61 24.28
N ALA A 554 16.63 1.69 23.19
CA ALA A 554 16.20 0.50 22.43
C ALA A 554 17.40 -0.18 21.74
N VAL A 555 18.34 0.58 21.18
CA VAL A 555 19.61 0.04 20.66
C VAL A 555 20.41 -0.65 21.77
N ARG A 556 20.45 -0.06 22.97
CA ARG A 556 21.11 -0.65 24.14
C ARG A 556 20.36 -1.87 24.72
N SER A 557 19.03 -1.92 24.59
CA SER A 557 18.20 -3.01 25.14
C SER A 557 17.98 -4.17 24.18
N ALA A 558 18.35 -4.05 22.90
CA ALA A 558 18.37 -5.20 22.00
C ALA A 558 19.19 -6.30 22.68
N MET A 559 18.57 -7.44 23.01
CA MET A 559 19.28 -8.52 23.69
C MET A 559 20.47 -8.97 22.84
N PHE A 560 21.59 -9.30 23.48
CA PHE A 560 22.68 -9.98 22.79
C PHE A 560 22.14 -11.33 22.30
N THR A 561 22.28 -11.60 21.01
CA THR A 561 21.84 -12.86 20.40
C THR A 561 22.62 -14.03 21.00
N PRO A 562 22.08 -15.27 20.93
CA PRO A 562 22.81 -16.45 21.40
C PRO A 562 24.20 -16.59 20.75
N ALA A 563 24.32 -16.26 19.46
CA ALA A 563 25.59 -16.27 18.74
C ALA A 563 26.57 -15.20 19.26
N GLU A 564 26.10 -13.97 19.47
CA GLU A 564 26.92 -12.91 20.10
C GLU A 564 27.37 -13.34 21.50
N LEU A 565 26.51 -13.99 22.29
CA LEU A 565 26.85 -14.47 23.64
C LEU A 565 27.87 -15.62 23.63
N ALA A 566 27.75 -16.55 22.69
CA ALA A 566 28.73 -17.61 22.49
C ALA A 566 30.09 -17.04 22.07
N PHE A 567 30.08 -16.09 21.13
CA PHE A 567 31.27 -15.37 20.70
C PHE A 567 31.94 -14.60 21.85
N LEU A 568 31.16 -13.86 22.64
CA LEU A 568 31.65 -13.15 23.82
C LEU A 568 32.27 -14.09 24.85
N ARG A 569 31.68 -15.26 25.09
CA ARG A 569 32.23 -16.27 26.01
C ARG A 569 33.60 -16.75 25.53
N THR A 570 33.72 -17.12 24.25
CA THR A 570 34.97 -17.63 23.66
C THR A 570 36.06 -16.56 23.62
N THR A 571 35.73 -15.36 23.15
CA THR A 571 36.70 -14.26 23.05
C THR A 571 37.09 -13.70 24.41
N TYR A 572 36.19 -13.68 25.39
CA TYR A 572 36.54 -13.31 26.76
C TYR A 572 37.53 -14.30 27.39
N ALA A 573 37.38 -15.61 27.12
CA ALA A 573 38.36 -16.60 27.55
C ALA A 573 39.75 -16.37 26.93
N LYS A 574 39.79 -15.91 25.68
CA LYS A 574 41.04 -15.62 24.94
C LYS A 574 41.72 -14.30 25.34
N TYR A 575 40.96 -13.22 25.49
CA TYR A 575 41.49 -11.86 25.66
C TYR A 575 41.30 -11.26 27.06
N GLY A 576 40.53 -11.91 27.93
CA GLY A 576 40.20 -11.39 29.25
C GLY A 576 39.50 -10.02 29.19
N ASN A 577 39.94 -9.08 30.03
CA ASN A 577 39.33 -7.74 30.14
C ASN A 577 39.74 -6.76 29.00
N ARG A 578 40.37 -7.24 27.92
CA ARG A 578 40.73 -6.41 26.75
C ARG A 578 39.51 -6.22 25.84
N PHE A 579 38.49 -5.52 26.34
CA PHE A 579 37.20 -5.35 25.63
C PHE A 579 37.32 -4.66 24.28
N GLY A 580 38.33 -3.81 24.07
CA GLY A 580 38.62 -3.23 22.76
C GLY A 580 38.98 -4.29 21.72
N ALA A 581 39.78 -5.29 22.08
CA ALA A 581 40.14 -6.39 21.17
C ALA A 581 38.93 -7.30 20.86
N ILE A 582 38.12 -7.60 21.88
CA ILE A 582 36.87 -8.37 21.72
C ILE A 582 35.91 -7.64 20.77
N PHE A 583 35.75 -6.32 20.94
CA PHE A 583 34.89 -5.52 20.09
C PHE A 583 35.38 -5.49 18.65
N SER A 584 36.66 -5.20 18.41
CA SER A 584 37.23 -5.16 17.06
C SER A 584 37.11 -6.50 16.33
N GLU A 585 37.36 -7.63 17.01
CA GLU A 585 37.21 -8.95 16.38
C GLU A 585 35.75 -9.32 16.11
N GLY A 586 34.84 -9.01 17.03
CA GLY A 586 33.42 -9.26 16.80
C GLY A 586 32.81 -8.34 15.74
N GLN A 587 33.31 -7.12 15.59
CA GLN A 587 32.93 -6.24 14.49
C GLN A 587 33.43 -6.79 13.14
N ALA A 588 34.66 -7.31 13.09
CA ALA A 588 35.20 -7.95 11.89
C ALA A 588 34.40 -9.19 11.46
N GLN A 589 33.77 -9.89 12.42
CA GLN A 589 32.88 -11.04 12.16
C GLN A 589 31.40 -10.65 12.01
N GLY A 590 31.06 -9.37 12.01
CA GLY A 590 29.69 -8.88 11.84
C GLY A 590 28.78 -9.07 13.07
N PHE A 591 29.30 -9.47 14.23
CA PHE A 591 28.50 -9.65 15.45
C PHE A 591 28.10 -8.33 16.09
N PHE A 592 28.96 -7.31 16.07
CA PHE A 592 28.78 -6.09 16.88
C PHE A 592 28.48 -4.83 16.07
N VAL A 593 27.70 -4.94 14.99
CA VAL A 593 27.38 -3.82 14.08
C VAL A 593 26.75 -2.63 14.81
N SER A 594 25.98 -2.88 15.87
CA SER A 594 25.25 -1.86 16.65
C SER A 594 25.67 -1.76 18.12
N ARG A 595 26.77 -2.41 18.53
CA ARG A 595 27.22 -2.44 19.94
C ARG A 595 28.39 -1.52 20.17
N THR A 596 28.54 -1.05 21.40
CA THR A 596 29.75 -0.31 21.84
C THR A 596 30.63 -1.19 22.72
N VAL A 597 31.90 -0.79 22.89
CA VAL A 597 32.82 -1.44 23.85
C VAL A 597 32.24 -1.44 25.27
N THR A 598 31.51 -0.39 25.66
CA THR A 598 30.85 -0.28 26.96
C THR A 598 29.74 -1.32 27.12
N ASP A 599 28.92 -1.55 26.08
CA ASP A 599 27.85 -2.57 26.12
C ASP A 599 28.43 -3.97 26.30
N ILE A 600 29.54 -4.27 25.59
CA ILE A 600 30.26 -5.54 25.72
C ILE A 600 30.80 -5.71 27.13
N LYS A 601 31.46 -4.68 27.67
CA LYS A 601 32.02 -4.66 29.02
C LYS A 601 30.94 -4.96 30.06
N GLU A 602 29.81 -4.26 30.01
CA GLU A 602 28.69 -4.49 30.91
C GLU A 602 28.11 -5.91 30.77
N LYS A 603 27.92 -6.39 29.54
CA LYS A 603 27.33 -7.71 29.30
C LYS A 603 28.21 -8.83 29.82
N VAL A 604 29.51 -8.74 29.58
CA VAL A 604 30.50 -9.69 30.08
C VAL A 604 30.50 -9.69 31.61
N TYR A 605 30.50 -8.53 32.27
CA TYR A 605 30.45 -8.48 33.73
C TYR A 605 29.19 -9.12 34.31
N ARG A 606 28.01 -8.91 33.69
CA ARG A 606 26.77 -9.57 34.13
C ARG A 606 26.78 -11.09 33.92
N LYS A 607 27.46 -11.59 32.89
CA LYS A 607 27.50 -13.04 32.56
C LYS A 607 28.69 -13.79 33.16
N ARG A 608 29.71 -13.08 33.67
CA ARG A 608 30.94 -13.67 34.20
C ARG A 608 30.70 -14.74 35.27
N ALA A 609 29.78 -14.49 36.21
CA ALA A 609 29.45 -15.45 37.27
C ALA A 609 28.86 -16.75 36.69
N ALA A 610 27.92 -16.64 35.73
CA ALA A 610 27.30 -17.79 35.08
C ALA A 610 28.27 -18.58 34.19
N TRP A 611 29.25 -17.91 33.57
CA TRP A 611 30.27 -18.59 32.78
C TRP A 611 31.31 -19.30 33.65
N ALA A 612 31.63 -18.76 34.83
CA ALA A 612 32.53 -19.40 35.78
C ALA A 612 31.94 -20.71 36.34
N THR A 613 30.65 -20.72 36.69
CA THR A 613 29.97 -21.93 37.19
C THR A 613 29.84 -23.01 36.12
N ALA A 614 29.55 -22.62 34.87
CA ALA A 614 29.49 -23.57 33.76
C ALA A 614 30.86 -24.23 33.45
N ALA A 615 31.96 -23.51 33.66
CA ALA A 615 33.30 -24.05 33.46
C ALA A 615 33.72 -25.06 34.55
N THR A 616 33.20 -24.91 35.77
CA THR A 616 33.47 -25.86 36.87
C THR A 616 32.69 -27.16 36.74
N SER A 617 31.42 -27.12 36.32
CA SER A 617 30.61 -28.34 36.16
C SER A 617 31.14 -29.27 35.06
N SER A 618 31.71 -28.71 33.98
CA SER A 618 32.28 -29.51 32.89
C SER A 618 33.57 -30.27 33.25
N LYS A 619 34.17 -30.03 34.42
CA LYS A 619 35.36 -30.78 34.89
C LYS A 619 35.00 -31.97 35.79
N TYR A 620 33.74 -32.11 36.18
CA TYR A 620 33.25 -33.17 37.07
C TYR A 620 32.24 -34.12 36.38
N SER A 621 32.02 -33.95 35.08
CA SER A 621 31.42 -34.93 34.17
C SER A 621 32.51 -35.35 33.19
#